data_AF-A0A511X207-F1
#
_entry.id   AF-A0A511X207-F1
#
_cell.length_a   1.000
_cell.length_b   1.000
_cell.length_c   1.000
_cell.angle_alpha   90.00
_cell.angle_beta   90.00
_cell.angle_gamma   90.00
#
_symmetry.space_group_name_H-M   'P 1'
#
loop_
_entity.id
_entity.type
_entity.pdbx_description
1 polymer ?
#
loop_
_entity_poly.entity_id
_entity_poly.type
_entity_poly.pdbx_seq_one_letter_code
_entity_poly.pdbx_strand_id
1 'polypeptide(L)' 'MISKIGVPIEGFSAFSRKVAAEGAVLLKNNHQTLPCEWTHRAASYISSCQFDWYKWD' A
#
# COMPACT_ATOMS: atom_id res chain seq x y z
N MET A 1 -15.83 -27.78 18.17
CA MET A 1 -14.76 -27.51 17.18
C MET A 1 -14.91 -26.06 16.75
N ILE A 2 -13.90 -25.20 16.92
CA ILE A 2 -14.00 -23.79 16.52
C ILE A 2 -13.88 -23.71 15.00
N SER A 3 -14.92 -23.18 14.34
CA SER A 3 -14.92 -22.90 12.90
C SER A 3 -13.94 -21.77 12.60
N LYS A 4 -13.06 -21.96 11.60
CA LYS A 4 -12.10 -20.94 11.14
C LYS A 4 -12.63 -20.06 10.00
N ILE A 5 -13.90 -20.23 9.63
CA ILE A 5 -14.53 -19.43 8.57
C ILE A 5 -14.56 -17.96 9.00
N GLY A 6 -13.99 -17.08 8.18
CA GLY A 6 -13.90 -15.64 8.45
C GLY A 6 -12.75 -15.20 9.36
N VAL A 7 -11.91 -16.12 9.84
CA VAL A 7 -10.73 -15.77 10.63
C VAL A 7 -9.55 -15.53 9.67
N PRO A 8 -8.94 -14.32 9.67
CA PRO A 8 -7.77 -14.06 8.85
C PRO A 8 -6.63 -15.03 9.17
N ILE A 9 -5.99 -15.50 8.11
CA ILE A 9 -4.85 -16.41 8.24
C ILE A 9 -3.67 -15.64 8.84
N GLU A 10 -3.09 -16.19 9.90
CA GLU A 10 -1.92 -15.60 10.56
C GLU A 10 -0.76 -15.42 9.57
N GLY A 11 -0.12 -14.26 9.59
CA GLY A 11 0.99 -13.92 8.69
C GLY A 11 0.59 -13.56 7.25
N PHE A 12 -0.65 -13.82 6.83
CA PHE A 12 -1.09 -13.54 5.45
C PHE A 12 -1.05 -12.05 5.11
N SER A 13 -1.41 -11.18 6.04
CA SER A 13 -1.36 -9.72 5.83
C SER A 13 0.08 -9.20 5.68
N ALA A 14 1.02 -9.73 6.45
CA ALA A 14 2.44 -9.38 6.36
C ALA A 14 3.04 -9.86 5.04
N PHE A 15 2.74 -11.10 4.65
CA PHE A 15 3.14 -11.65 3.35
C PHE A 15 2.57 -10.81 2.19
N SER A 16 1.27 -10.53 2.21
CA SER A 16 0.59 -9.75 1.17
C SER A 16 1.18 -8.35 1.02
N ARG A 17 1.52 -7.68 2.13
CA ARG A 17 2.18 -6.38 2.11
C ARG A 17 3.55 -6.43 1.44
N LYS A 18 4.34 -7.47 1.75
CA LYS A 18 5.68 -7.66 1.17
C LYS A 18 5.61 -7.79 -0.35
N VAL A 19 4.78 -8.70 -0.85
CA VAL A 19 4.66 -8.94 -2.29
C VAL A 19 4.10 -7.73 -3.03
N ALA A 20 3.18 -6.98 -2.42
CA ALA A 20 2.65 -5.74 -3.01
C ALA A 20 3.74 -4.66 -3.18
N ALA A 21 4.66 -4.53 -2.22
CA ALA A 21 5.78 -3.62 -2.32
C ALA A 21 6.81 -4.07 -3.37
N GLU A 22 7.09 -5.37 -3.44
CA GLU A 22 8.01 -5.96 -4.42
C GLU A 22 7.48 -5.87 -5.86
N GLY A 23 6.16 -5.90 -6.05
CA GLY A 23 5.52 -5.75 -7.36
C GLY A 23 5.42 -4.30 -7.86
N ALA A 24 5.76 -3.30 -7.05
CA ALA A 24 5.68 -1.90 -7.45
C ALA A 24 6.77 -1.55 -8.49
N VAL A 25 6.36 -0.96 -9.61
CA VAL A 25 7.28 -0.59 -10.71
C VAL A 25 7.51 0.93 -10.73
N LEU A 26 8.76 1.35 -10.50
CA LEU A 26 9.17 2.74 -10.62
C LEU A 26 9.53 3.06 -12.08
N LEU A 27 8.63 3.74 -12.78
CA LEU A 27 8.83 4.06 -14.20
C LEU A 27 9.79 5.24 -14.44
N LYS A 28 9.83 6.22 -13.53
CA LYS A 28 10.65 7.43 -13.65
C LYS A 28 10.93 8.04 -12.27
N ASN A 29 12.16 8.50 -12.06
CA ASN A 29 12.56 9.21 -10.83
C ASN A 29 13.53 10.34 -11.13
N ASN A 30 12.99 11.52 -11.46
CA ASN A 30 13.82 12.69 -11.72
C ASN A 30 14.34 13.27 -10.41
N HIS A 31 15.59 13.76 -10.43
CA HIS A 31 16.22 14.45 -9.30
C HIS A 31 16.19 13.67 -7.97
N GLN A 32 16.07 12.35 -8.02
CA GLN A 32 15.94 11.49 -6.83
C GLN A 32 14.81 11.96 -5.90
N THR A 33 13.68 12.37 -6.49
CA THR A 33 12.48 12.78 -5.74
C THR A 33 12.00 11.68 -4.79
N LEU A 34 12.19 10.42 -5.18
CA LEU A 34 12.02 9.26 -4.31
C LEU A 34 13.38 8.68 -3.89
N PRO A 35 13.52 8.19 -2.64
CA PRO A 35 12.51 8.16 -1.59
C PRO A 35 12.21 9.56 -1.01
N CYS A 36 10.95 9.82 -0.64
CA CYS A 36 10.59 11.11 -0.05
C CYS A 36 11.31 11.31 1.30
N GLU A 37 11.91 12.48 1.51
CA GLU A 37 12.43 12.84 2.84
C GLU A 37 11.30 13.10 3.83
N TRP A 38 11.46 12.56 5.04
CA TRP A 38 10.47 12.65 6.12
C TRP A 38 10.19 14.08 6.61
N THR A 39 11.15 14.99 6.40
CA THR A 39 11.09 16.40 6.79
C THR A 39 10.34 17.27 5.79
N HIS A 40 10.09 16.78 4.58
CA HIS A 40 9.29 17.51 3.59
C HIS A 40 7.80 17.32 3.84
N ARG A 41 6.99 18.34 3.54
CA ARG A 41 5.53 18.18 3.50
C ARG A 41 5.21 17.07 2.50
N ALA A 42 4.38 16.12 2.91
CA ALA A 42 3.94 15.02 2.07
C ALA A 42 3.46 15.54 0.70
N ALA A 43 3.70 14.75 -0.35
CA ALA A 43 3.16 15.04 -1.68
C ALA A 43 1.68 15.41 -1.55
N SER A 44 1.28 16.55 -2.10
CA SER A 44 -0.13 16.95 -2.10
C SER A 44 -0.90 15.93 -2.93
N TYR A 45 -1.73 15.19 -2.23
CA TYR A 45 -2.48 14.09 -2.77
C TYR A 45 -3.85 14.58 -3.25
N ILE A 46 -4.09 14.50 -4.56
CA ILE A 46 -5.17 15.27 -5.20
C ILE A 46 -6.37 14.39 -5.62
N SER A 47 -6.21 13.06 -5.68
CA SER A 47 -7.26 12.17 -6.20
C SER A 47 -8.10 11.48 -5.12
N SER A 48 -9.38 11.24 -5.44
CA SER A 48 -10.35 10.49 -4.62
C SER A 48 -9.96 9.03 -4.40
N CYS A 49 -9.21 8.44 -5.34
CA CYS A 49 -8.71 7.08 -5.24
C CYS A 49 -7.92 6.82 -3.95
N GLN A 50 -7.44 7.87 -3.26
CA GLN A 50 -6.74 7.75 -1.98
C GLN A 50 -7.62 7.39 -0.79
N PHE A 51 -8.90 7.75 -0.83
CA PHE A 51 -9.84 7.41 0.22
C PHE A 51 -10.50 6.06 -0.06
N ASP A 52 -10.76 5.76 -1.34
CA ASP A 52 -11.52 4.57 -1.77
C ASP A 52 -10.64 3.50 -2.45
N TRP A 53 -9.57 3.05 -1.78
CA TRP A 53 -8.67 2.01 -2.32
C TRP A 53 -9.29 0.61 -2.40
N TYR A 54 -10.36 0.34 -1.64
CA TYR A 54 -10.99 -0.99 -1.55
C TYR A 54 -12.53 -0.95 -1.64
N LYS A 55 -13.12 0.20 -2.01
CA LYS A 55 -14.57 0.30 -2.12
C LYS A 55 -15.04 -0.14 -3.50
N TRP A 56 -15.84 -1.20 -3.51
CA TRP A 56 -16.76 -1.56 -4.59
C TRP A 56 -18.17 -1.50 -3.98
N ASP A 57 -18.73 -0.30 -3.93
CA ASP A 57 -20.18 -0.08 -3.78
C ASP A 57 -20.75 0.25 -5.16
#